data_AF-A0A2V9UNB8-F1
#
_entry.id   AF-A0A2V9UNB8-F1
#
_cell.length_a   1.000
_cell.length_b   1.000
_cell.length_c   1.000
_cell.angle_alpha   90.00
_cell.angle_beta   90.00
_cell.angle_gamma   90.00
#
_symmetry.space_group_name_H-M   'P 1'
#
loop_
_entity.id
_entity.type
_entity.pdbx_description
1 polymer ?
#
loop_
_entity_poly.entity_id
_entity_poly.type
_entity_poly.pdbx_seq_one_letter_code
_entity_poly.pdbx_strand_id
1 'polypeptide(L)'
;MRVWQHASSDVISQEDAMKPVTKVDTSENSNTRPETAESLNHSYERSSGLARRSFLGGAAAAVAATFVSLPASAQTDAIEAAGPERRHQAFQKRLNAAIHERNIRTAPHRSNGDEDRYASKIANFSKALPHNALGEVDLGAYGALLDALSSGKSADFEAIPLGGTAKLVNPQAANTFMLEGADSHALGTRIVPVYAGNEQGSEMAEDYWMALARDVAFADFETDPTIAAAVADLSAFPGYTGPKPVTPATIFRGDTPADLNGPYISQFLWQNLPYGAMVLHQQINTNIAGDDHMTTYSEWLNIQNGVPPSSANQLDSTPRYIRNLRDLAAWVHTDHPYEAGLNAALILLGMKAPFDANNPYGGLTKQSGFASFGTPHILDLVGGTCAAALCGGWFQKWLVHRRVRPEAYAGNVHNHVTGAAQYPLPARLLSSPVLSAVFGKFGSYLLPLAHAEGGPSHPSFPAGHACLAGAAAAALKAFFDESFVIPNPVQASPDGLSLVPYDGPPLTVGGELNKLAANIARGRDAAGVHWRSDGIGGLLLGEAVAIAVLRDRRANYSEDFTGFSLTRFDGKTITI
;
A
#
# COMPACT_ATOMS: atom_id res chain seq x y z
N MET A 1 -1.07 -7.49 18.90
CA MET A 1 -1.66 -6.34 19.66
C MET A 1 -0.64 -5.34 20.21
N ARG A 2 0.40 -5.70 21.00
CA ARG A 2 1.36 -4.71 21.55
C ARG A 2 2.18 -3.95 20.49
N VAL A 3 2.54 -4.60 19.39
CA VAL A 3 3.31 -3.98 18.28
C VAL A 3 2.45 -2.96 17.53
N TRP A 4 1.22 -3.32 17.17
CA TRP A 4 0.24 -2.37 16.64
C TRP A 4 -0.05 -1.26 17.63
N GLN A 5 -0.20 -1.52 18.94
CA GLN A 5 -0.43 -0.46 19.91
C GLN A 5 0.74 0.51 20.08
N HIS A 6 1.99 0.06 19.96
CA HIS A 6 3.17 0.95 20.02
C HIS A 6 3.38 1.70 18.70
N ALA A 7 3.36 1.01 17.56
CA ALA A 7 3.48 1.64 16.25
C ALA A 7 2.28 2.55 15.94
N SER A 8 1.09 2.14 16.38
CA SER A 8 -0.12 2.97 16.35
C SER A 8 -0.05 4.07 17.40
N SER A 9 0.53 3.92 18.59
CA SER A 9 0.69 5.06 19.51
C SER A 9 1.60 6.15 18.93
N ASP A 10 2.60 5.78 18.12
CA ASP A 10 3.42 6.76 17.39
C ASP A 10 2.61 7.50 16.32
N VAL A 11 1.59 6.86 15.71
CA VAL A 11 0.70 7.47 14.71
C VAL A 11 -0.55 8.15 15.34
N ILE A 12 -1.11 7.60 16.42
CA ILE A 12 -2.35 7.98 17.13
C ILE A 12 -2.14 9.06 18.17
N SER A 13 -1.01 9.08 18.90
CA SER A 13 -0.69 10.20 19.80
C SER A 13 -0.61 11.55 19.06
N GLN A 14 -0.62 11.49 17.72
CA GLN A 14 -0.60 12.61 16.79
C GLN A 14 -1.99 12.96 16.23
N GLU A 15 -2.94 12.00 16.19
CA GLU A 15 -4.35 12.28 15.89
C GLU A 15 -5.06 13.00 17.05
N ASP A 16 -4.73 12.71 18.31
CA ASP A 16 -5.21 13.50 19.46
C ASP A 16 -4.67 14.95 19.47
N ALA A 17 -3.60 15.21 18.70
CA ALA A 17 -3.05 16.55 18.44
C ALA A 17 -3.73 17.27 17.25
N MET A 18 -4.72 16.64 16.61
CA MET A 18 -5.60 17.26 15.60
C MET A 18 -6.73 18.09 16.19
N LYS A 19 -6.73 18.32 17.50
CA LYS A 19 -7.58 19.36 18.08
C LYS A 19 -7.14 20.71 17.51
N PRO A 20 -8.07 21.53 16.97
CA PRO A 20 -7.71 22.85 16.45
C PRO A 20 -6.96 23.63 17.52
N VAL A 21 -5.89 24.33 17.13
CA VAL A 21 -5.19 25.27 18.01
C VAL A 21 -6.23 26.30 18.49
N THR A 22 -6.60 26.25 19.77
CA THR A 22 -7.73 27.02 20.34
C THR A 22 -7.43 28.51 20.56
N LYS A 23 -6.32 29.02 20.03
CA LYS A 23 -5.99 30.45 20.09
C LYS A 23 -5.36 30.89 18.77
N VAL A 24 -6.16 31.61 17.98
CA VAL A 24 -5.62 32.57 17.02
C VAL A 24 -5.31 33.82 17.84
N ASP A 25 -4.03 34.11 18.03
CA ASP A 25 -3.62 35.44 18.46
C ASP A 25 -3.86 36.38 17.27
N THR A 26 -4.87 37.23 17.37
CA THR A 26 -5.25 38.19 16.32
C THR A 26 -4.53 39.54 16.49
N SER A 27 -3.40 39.55 17.18
CA SER A 27 -2.63 40.77 17.41
C SER A 27 -1.28 40.75 16.69
N GLU A 28 -1.29 41.00 15.38
CA GLU A 28 -0.13 41.63 14.75
C GLU A 28 -0.50 42.46 13.50
N ASN A 29 -0.32 43.78 13.67
CA ASN A 29 -0.17 44.86 12.70
C ASN A 29 -1.29 45.16 11.68
N SER A 30 -2.24 45.97 12.15
CA SER A 30 -2.91 47.00 11.37
C SER A 30 -1.91 48.03 10.80
N ASN A 31 -1.42 47.83 9.58
CA ASN A 31 -1.11 48.90 8.63
C ASN A 31 -0.62 48.34 7.30
N THR A 32 -1.54 47.95 6.44
CA THR A 32 -1.38 48.07 4.97
C THR A 32 -2.78 48.19 4.36
N ARG A 33 -3.02 49.32 3.69
CA ARG A 33 -4.24 49.54 2.90
C ARG A 33 -4.26 48.56 1.72
N PRO A 34 -5.40 47.97 1.34
CA PRO A 34 -5.49 47.25 0.08
C PRO A 34 -5.51 48.26 -1.07
N GLU A 35 -4.52 48.17 -1.96
CA GLU A 35 -4.60 48.76 -3.28
C GLU A 35 -5.77 48.14 -4.04
N THR A 36 -6.65 49.00 -4.53
CA THR A 36 -7.85 48.66 -5.26
C THR A 36 -7.51 48.03 -6.61
N ALA A 37 -8.19 46.94 -6.93
CA ALA A 37 -8.20 46.29 -8.23
C ALA A 37 -8.82 47.22 -9.28
N GLU A 38 -8.01 48.11 -9.84
CA GLU A 38 -8.40 48.99 -10.95
C GLU A 38 -7.19 49.20 -11.88
N SER A 39 -6.72 48.13 -12.49
CA SER A 39 -5.96 48.20 -13.75
C SER A 39 -5.98 46.82 -14.41
N LEU A 40 -5.95 46.80 -15.75
CA LEU A 40 -6.12 45.63 -16.64
C LEU A 40 -7.56 45.38 -17.11
N ASN A 41 -8.20 46.43 -17.63
CA ASN A 41 -9.22 46.29 -18.66
C ASN A 41 -8.93 47.29 -19.78
N HIS A 42 -8.28 46.83 -20.86
CA HIS A 42 -8.44 47.36 -22.22
C HIS A 42 -7.58 46.56 -23.19
N SER A 43 -8.23 45.69 -23.98
CA SER A 43 -8.13 45.61 -25.46
C SER A 43 -8.50 44.21 -25.93
N TYR A 44 -9.77 43.99 -26.30
CA TYR A 44 -10.09 43.02 -27.36
C TYR A 44 -11.29 43.56 -28.13
N GLU A 45 -10.99 43.98 -29.36
CA GLU A 45 -11.97 44.49 -30.32
C GLU A 45 -12.93 43.38 -30.78
N ARG A 46 -14.17 43.80 -31.04
CA ARG A 46 -15.22 43.00 -31.67
C ARG A 46 -14.89 42.75 -33.14
N SER A 47 -15.08 41.52 -33.59
CA SER A 47 -15.52 41.26 -34.97
C SER A 47 -16.67 40.26 -34.97
N SER A 48 -17.87 40.79 -35.21
CA SER A 48 -19.07 40.02 -35.55
C SER A 48 -19.05 39.66 -37.04
N GLY A 49 -19.23 38.38 -37.37
CA GLY A 49 -19.42 37.91 -38.74
C GLY A 49 -20.27 36.64 -38.76
N LEU A 50 -21.55 36.80 -39.12
CA LEU A 50 -22.53 35.74 -39.34
C LEU A 50 -22.16 34.85 -40.53
N ALA A 51 -22.37 33.53 -40.42
CA ALA A 51 -22.84 32.71 -41.53
C ALA A 51 -23.53 31.42 -41.02
N ARG A 52 -24.87 31.44 -41.01
CA ARG A 52 -25.73 30.25 -40.97
C ARG A 52 -25.63 29.53 -42.32
N ARG A 53 -25.40 28.22 -42.32
CA ARG A 53 -25.81 27.35 -43.42
C ARG A 53 -26.42 26.05 -42.90
N SER A 54 -27.68 25.89 -43.26
CA SER A 54 -28.53 24.72 -43.18
C SER A 54 -28.09 23.61 -44.13
N PHE A 55 -28.24 22.35 -43.70
CA PHE A 55 -28.50 21.24 -44.62
C PHE A 55 -29.44 20.22 -43.96
N LEU A 56 -30.52 19.89 -44.67
CA LEU A 56 -31.57 18.93 -44.33
C LEU A 56 -31.50 17.74 -45.30
N GLY A 57 -31.86 16.56 -44.79
CA GLY A 57 -32.26 15.37 -45.57
C GLY A 57 -31.19 14.27 -45.63
N GLY A 58 -31.42 13.01 -45.33
CA GLY A 58 -32.61 12.27 -44.92
C GLY A 58 -32.43 10.79 -45.31
N ALA A 59 -32.77 9.84 -44.44
CA ALA A 59 -33.27 8.50 -44.80
C ALA A 59 -33.70 7.76 -43.53
N ALA A 60 -34.94 7.27 -43.55
CA ALA A 60 -35.65 6.65 -42.44
C ALA A 60 -35.57 5.12 -42.50
N ALA A 61 -35.67 4.47 -41.34
CA ALA A 61 -36.23 3.13 -41.19
C ALA A 61 -37.17 3.15 -39.98
N ALA A 62 -38.45 2.90 -40.23
CA ALA A 62 -39.54 3.01 -39.26
C ALA A 62 -39.78 1.67 -38.54
N VAL A 63 -39.92 1.72 -37.21
CA VAL A 63 -40.67 0.71 -36.44
C VAL A 63 -41.66 1.46 -35.57
N ALA A 64 -42.94 1.18 -35.79
CA ALA A 64 -44.06 1.86 -35.16
C ALA A 64 -44.17 1.48 -33.67
N ALA A 65 -44.07 2.46 -32.78
CA ALA A 65 -44.50 2.36 -31.39
C ALA A 65 -45.65 3.35 -31.17
N THR A 66 -46.78 2.85 -30.68
CA THR A 66 -47.95 3.61 -30.26
C THR A 66 -47.57 4.65 -29.21
N PHE A 67 -47.57 5.93 -29.59
CA PHE A 67 -47.37 7.04 -28.66
C PHE A 67 -48.61 7.24 -27.79
N VAL A 68 -48.50 6.87 -26.52
CA VAL A 68 -49.33 7.45 -25.45
C VAL A 68 -48.87 8.90 -25.30
N SER A 69 -49.77 9.85 -25.56
CA SER A 69 -49.51 11.27 -25.39
C SER A 69 -49.35 11.61 -23.90
N LEU A 70 -48.10 11.64 -23.42
CA LEU A 70 -47.76 12.34 -22.17
C LEU A 70 -47.62 13.83 -22.49
N PRO A 71 -48.13 14.75 -21.65
CA PRO A 71 -47.88 16.17 -21.82
C PRO A 71 -46.41 16.43 -21.47
N ALA A 72 -45.56 16.48 -22.49
CA ALA A 72 -44.20 16.99 -22.38
C ALA A 72 -44.25 18.52 -22.25
N SER A 73 -44.43 19.01 -21.03
CA SER A 73 -43.99 20.37 -20.68
C SER A 73 -42.50 20.31 -20.34
N ALA A 74 -41.66 20.03 -21.34
CA ALA A 74 -40.24 20.32 -21.24
C ALA A 74 -40.06 21.81 -21.51
N GLN A 75 -40.15 22.62 -20.46
CA GLN A 75 -39.67 23.99 -20.50
C GLN A 75 -38.18 23.93 -20.82
N THR A 76 -37.82 24.28 -22.06
CA THR A 76 -36.43 24.50 -22.47
C THR A 76 -35.94 25.85 -21.96
N ASP A 77 -36.13 26.12 -20.68
CA ASP A 77 -35.37 27.18 -20.02
C ASP A 77 -33.97 26.63 -19.83
N ALA A 78 -32.98 27.27 -20.46
CA ALA A 78 -31.59 26.94 -20.22
C ALA A 78 -31.38 26.89 -18.70
N ILE A 79 -30.99 25.73 -18.17
CA ILE A 79 -30.64 25.59 -16.76
C ILE A 79 -29.60 26.66 -16.48
N GLU A 80 -29.97 27.70 -15.72
CA GLU A 80 -29.03 28.76 -15.35
C GLU A 80 -27.80 28.09 -14.74
N ALA A 81 -26.64 28.27 -15.39
CA ALA A 81 -25.39 27.73 -14.89
C ALA A 81 -25.24 28.10 -13.41
N ALA A 82 -24.85 27.13 -12.57
CA ALA A 82 -24.76 27.25 -11.12
C ALA A 82 -24.38 28.69 -10.69
N GLY A 83 -25.34 29.39 -10.08
CA GLY A 83 -25.23 30.82 -9.79
C GLY A 83 -24.00 31.16 -8.92
N PRO A 84 -23.62 32.45 -8.82
CA PRO A 84 -22.45 32.90 -8.06
C PRO A 84 -22.35 32.30 -6.65
N GLU A 85 -23.49 32.09 -5.99
CA GLU A 85 -23.59 31.49 -4.65
C GLU A 85 -23.04 30.05 -4.60
N ARG A 86 -23.42 29.17 -5.54
CA ARG A 86 -22.95 27.78 -5.54
C ARG A 86 -21.44 27.70 -5.80
N ARG A 87 -20.90 28.59 -6.64
CA ARG A 87 -19.45 28.68 -6.88
C ARG A 87 -18.70 29.12 -5.62
N HIS A 88 -19.27 30.08 -4.88
CA HIS A 88 -18.70 30.52 -3.61
C HIS A 88 -18.74 29.41 -2.55
N GLN A 89 -19.86 28.69 -2.42
CA GLN A 89 -19.95 27.55 -1.49
C GLN A 89 -18.93 26.45 -1.78
N ALA A 90 -18.73 26.11 -3.07
CA ALA A 90 -17.72 25.14 -3.47
C ALA A 90 -16.30 25.62 -3.13
N PHE A 91 -16.00 26.90 -3.35
CA PHE A 91 -14.73 27.52 -2.93
C PHE A 91 -14.55 27.43 -1.41
N GLN A 92 -15.55 27.81 -0.62
CA GLN A 92 -15.46 27.78 0.85
C GLN A 92 -15.25 26.36 1.40
N LYS A 93 -15.92 25.34 0.85
CA LYS A 93 -15.70 23.95 1.27
C LYS A 93 -14.25 23.51 1.05
N ARG A 94 -13.69 23.79 -0.13
CA ARG A 94 -12.29 23.49 -0.46
C ARG A 94 -11.30 24.28 0.40
N LEU A 95 -11.56 25.57 0.60
CA LEU A 95 -10.73 26.43 1.44
C LEU A 95 -10.73 25.95 2.89
N ASN A 96 -11.88 25.56 3.43
CA ASN A 96 -11.99 25.07 4.80
C ASN A 96 -11.25 23.75 5.01
N ALA A 97 -11.33 22.80 4.06
CA ALA A 97 -10.53 21.58 4.10
C ALA A 97 -9.02 21.91 4.07
N ALA A 98 -8.58 22.77 3.16
CA ALA A 98 -7.18 23.20 3.09
C ALA A 98 -6.72 23.93 4.38
N ILE A 99 -7.57 24.77 4.99
CA ILE A 99 -7.26 25.42 6.27
C ILE A 99 -7.17 24.39 7.40
N HIS A 100 -8.06 23.39 7.43
CA HIS A 100 -8.01 22.31 8.41
C HIS A 100 -6.66 21.57 8.32
N GLU A 101 -6.32 21.06 7.14
CA GLU A 101 -5.09 20.31 6.92
C GLU A 101 -3.83 21.14 7.20
N ARG A 102 -3.81 22.42 6.79
CA ARG A 102 -2.70 23.34 7.13
C ARG A 102 -2.52 23.53 8.64
N ASN A 103 -3.60 23.47 9.41
CA ASN A 103 -3.58 23.68 10.86
C ASN A 103 -3.32 22.38 11.64
N ILE A 104 -3.30 21.22 10.98
CA ILE A 104 -2.85 19.97 11.60
C ILE A 104 -1.34 20.06 11.83
N ARG A 105 -0.92 19.69 13.04
CA ARG A 105 0.50 19.66 13.38
C ARG A 105 1.20 18.56 12.58
N THR A 106 2.19 18.95 11.79
CA THR A 106 3.10 18.03 11.10
C THR A 106 3.83 17.12 12.11
N ALA A 107 3.82 15.83 11.85
CA ALA A 107 4.58 14.86 12.61
C ALA A 107 6.09 15.10 12.48
N PRO A 108 6.88 14.90 13.55
CA PRO A 108 8.33 14.90 13.41
C PRO A 108 8.78 13.64 12.67
N HIS A 109 9.51 13.80 11.57
CA HIS A 109 10.12 12.68 10.85
C HIS A 109 11.50 12.38 11.42
N ARG A 110 11.72 11.12 11.81
CA ARG A 110 12.99 10.66 12.38
C ARG A 110 13.41 9.36 11.72
N SER A 111 14.62 9.34 11.18
CA SER A 111 15.29 8.11 10.78
C SER A 111 15.87 7.41 12.01
N ASN A 112 16.43 6.21 11.81
CA ASN A 112 17.11 5.46 12.86
C ASN A 112 18.59 5.90 13.08
N GLY A 113 19.07 6.87 12.29
CA GLY A 113 20.43 7.41 12.32
C GLY A 113 21.52 6.54 11.67
N ASP A 114 21.18 5.41 11.05
CA ASP A 114 22.19 4.51 10.48
C ASP A 114 22.88 5.08 9.23
N GLU A 115 22.22 5.99 8.50
CA GLU A 115 22.82 6.67 7.35
C GLU A 115 24.07 7.45 7.73
N ASP A 116 24.07 8.12 8.88
CA ASP A 116 25.23 8.85 9.39
C ASP A 116 26.21 7.91 10.11
N ARG A 117 25.70 6.86 10.75
CA ARG A 117 26.50 5.92 11.55
C ARG A 117 27.49 5.13 10.71
N TYR A 118 27.10 4.72 9.51
CA TYR A 118 27.94 3.85 8.66
C TYR A 118 28.47 4.62 7.45
N ALA A 119 29.77 4.86 7.42
CA ALA A 119 30.42 5.61 6.35
C ALA A 119 30.19 4.99 4.95
N SER A 120 30.15 3.66 4.86
CA SER A 120 29.89 2.91 3.61
C SER A 120 28.42 2.78 3.22
N LYS A 121 27.49 3.40 3.99
CA LYS A 121 26.05 3.39 3.74
C LYS A 121 25.42 1.99 3.63
N ILE A 122 26.03 0.99 4.27
CA ILE A 122 25.60 -0.42 4.28
C ILE A 122 24.18 -0.67 4.81
N ALA A 123 23.60 0.30 5.52
CA ALA A 123 22.25 0.25 6.07
C ALA A 123 21.21 0.95 5.18
N ASN A 124 21.63 1.50 4.05
CA ASN A 124 20.80 2.33 3.19
C ASN A 124 20.56 1.67 1.83
N PHE A 125 19.48 2.09 1.19
CA PHE A 125 19.15 1.71 -0.16
C PHE A 125 20.14 2.33 -1.14
N SER A 126 20.77 1.48 -1.95
CA SER A 126 21.70 1.88 -3.01
C SER A 126 21.53 1.09 -4.31
N LYS A 127 20.53 0.21 -4.40
CA LYS A 127 20.30 -0.60 -5.62
C LYS A 127 20.19 0.29 -6.86
N ALA A 128 20.79 -0.19 -7.95
CA ALA A 128 20.99 0.49 -9.23
C ALA A 128 22.08 1.57 -9.25
N LEU A 129 22.62 2.00 -8.10
CA LEU A 129 23.87 2.78 -8.08
C LEU A 129 25.08 1.85 -8.34
N PRO A 130 26.25 2.39 -8.70
CA PRO A 130 27.49 1.60 -8.77
C PRO A 130 27.92 1.11 -7.38
N HIS A 131 28.42 -0.12 -7.31
CA HIS A 131 28.97 -0.73 -6.10
C HIS A 131 30.38 -1.29 -6.33
N ASN A 132 31.15 -1.44 -5.25
CA ASN A 132 32.41 -2.18 -5.27
C ASN A 132 32.17 -3.71 -5.30
N ALA A 133 33.26 -4.50 -5.28
CA ALA A 133 33.18 -5.97 -5.32
C ALA A 133 32.50 -6.61 -4.09
N LEU A 134 32.32 -5.85 -2.99
CA LEU A 134 31.61 -6.28 -1.79
C LEU A 134 30.12 -5.89 -1.82
N GLY A 135 29.68 -5.18 -2.86
CA GLY A 135 28.34 -4.59 -2.94
C GLY A 135 28.13 -3.39 -2.03
N GLU A 136 29.21 -2.71 -1.61
CA GLU A 136 29.12 -1.40 -0.95
C GLU A 136 29.06 -0.29 -2.00
N VAL A 137 28.19 0.69 -1.79
CA VAL A 137 27.90 1.73 -2.79
C VAL A 137 29.09 2.66 -3.03
N ASP A 138 29.26 3.11 -4.27
CA ASP A 138 30.10 4.27 -4.58
C ASP A 138 29.56 5.53 -3.88
N LEU A 139 30.36 6.09 -2.98
CA LEU A 139 29.93 7.22 -2.16
C LEU A 139 29.69 8.50 -2.98
N GLY A 140 30.31 8.64 -4.15
CA GLY A 140 30.06 9.75 -5.07
C GLY A 140 28.66 9.66 -5.69
N ALA A 141 28.29 8.48 -6.18
CA ALA A 141 26.95 8.22 -6.71
C ALA A 141 25.87 8.34 -5.63
N TYR A 142 26.14 7.86 -4.41
CA TYR A 142 25.24 8.04 -3.27
C TYR A 142 25.08 9.52 -2.89
N GLY A 143 26.17 10.30 -2.91
CA GLY A 143 26.12 11.75 -2.72
C GLY A 143 25.24 12.46 -3.75
N ALA A 144 25.38 12.11 -5.03
CA ALA A 144 24.54 12.66 -6.09
C ALA A 144 23.03 12.35 -5.89
N LEU A 145 22.70 11.16 -5.37
CA LEU A 145 21.32 10.84 -4.98
C LEU A 145 20.82 11.78 -3.87
N LEU A 146 21.62 12.01 -2.82
CA LEU A 146 21.24 12.91 -1.73
C LEU A 146 21.08 14.36 -2.20
N ASP A 147 21.99 14.84 -3.06
CA ASP A 147 21.91 16.18 -3.65
C ASP A 147 20.63 16.35 -4.48
N ALA A 148 20.28 15.36 -5.31
CA ALA A 148 19.06 15.38 -6.11
C ALA A 148 17.79 15.38 -5.24
N LEU A 149 17.77 14.56 -4.19
CA LEU A 149 16.66 14.53 -3.22
C LEU A 149 16.52 15.86 -2.48
N SER A 150 17.63 16.50 -2.12
CA SER A 150 17.62 17.81 -1.45
C SER A 150 17.21 18.94 -2.39
N SER A 151 17.57 18.89 -3.68
CA SER A 151 17.30 19.98 -4.62
C SER A 151 15.89 19.92 -5.21
N GLY A 152 15.34 18.71 -5.35
CA GLY A 152 14.06 18.47 -6.01
C GLY A 152 14.07 18.76 -7.52
N LYS A 153 15.23 19.07 -8.14
CA LYS A 153 15.32 19.43 -9.55
C LYS A 153 15.44 18.19 -10.42
N SER A 154 14.63 18.10 -11.47
CA SER A 154 14.67 16.97 -12.40
C SER A 154 16.05 16.74 -13.02
N ALA A 155 16.80 17.81 -13.33
CA ALA A 155 18.15 17.69 -13.88
C ALA A 155 19.14 17.00 -12.94
N ASP A 156 19.00 17.19 -11.62
CA ASP A 156 19.88 16.57 -10.64
C ASP A 156 19.56 15.08 -10.49
N PHE A 157 18.27 14.70 -10.60
CA PHE A 157 17.87 13.28 -10.65
C PHE A 157 18.40 12.57 -11.91
N GLU A 158 18.37 13.22 -13.06
CA GLU A 158 18.93 12.66 -14.31
C GLU A 158 20.46 12.54 -14.27
N ALA A 159 21.13 13.31 -13.41
CA ALA A 159 22.58 13.27 -13.24
C ALA A 159 23.07 12.16 -12.29
N ILE A 160 22.17 11.42 -11.63
CA ILE A 160 22.55 10.35 -10.70
C ILE A 160 23.27 9.22 -11.47
N PRO A 161 24.52 8.87 -11.09
CA PRO A 161 25.21 7.74 -11.70
C PRO A 161 24.50 6.42 -11.42
N LEU A 162 24.28 5.62 -12.47
CA LEU A 162 23.74 4.26 -12.36
C LEU A 162 24.84 3.22 -12.63
N GLY A 163 24.81 2.10 -11.90
CA GLY A 163 25.72 0.97 -12.11
C GLY A 163 25.33 0.10 -13.31
N GLY A 164 24.12 0.28 -13.85
CA GLY A 164 23.52 -0.54 -14.88
C GLY A 164 22.39 0.23 -15.58
N THR A 165 21.36 -0.49 -16.05
CA THR A 165 20.25 0.10 -16.82
C THR A 165 18.95 0.25 -16.04
N ALA A 166 18.85 -0.38 -14.86
CA ALA A 166 17.70 -0.23 -13.99
C ALA A 166 17.60 1.22 -13.49
N LYS A 167 16.42 1.82 -13.65
CA LYS A 167 16.16 3.21 -13.22
C LYS A 167 15.68 3.25 -11.78
N LEU A 168 15.97 4.34 -11.08
CA LEU A 168 15.36 4.64 -9.78
C LEU A 168 13.86 4.92 -9.95
N VAL A 169 13.03 4.29 -9.13
CA VAL A 169 11.56 4.35 -9.29
C VAL A 169 11.00 5.63 -8.65
N ASN A 170 10.87 6.66 -9.48
CA ASN A 170 10.15 7.89 -9.23
C ASN A 170 10.51 8.60 -7.90
N PRO A 171 11.79 8.88 -7.59
CA PRO A 171 12.17 9.58 -6.36
C PRO A 171 11.51 10.97 -6.22
N GLN A 172 11.24 11.66 -7.35
CA GLN A 172 10.54 12.95 -7.36
C GLN A 172 9.11 12.90 -6.78
N ALA A 173 8.44 11.73 -6.78
CA ALA A 173 7.08 11.63 -6.24
C ALA A 173 7.01 11.93 -4.73
N ALA A 174 8.15 11.87 -4.03
CA ALA A 174 8.25 12.27 -2.63
C ALA A 174 7.87 13.73 -2.37
N ASN A 175 7.89 14.60 -3.39
CA ASN A 175 7.54 16.02 -3.31
C ASN A 175 6.13 16.34 -3.85
N THR A 176 5.30 15.32 -4.09
CA THR A 176 3.97 15.51 -4.69
C THR A 176 2.98 16.04 -3.66
N PHE A 177 2.26 17.11 -4.00
CA PHE A 177 1.13 17.60 -3.22
C PHE A 177 -0.16 16.87 -3.60
N MET A 178 -0.96 16.54 -2.58
CA MET A 178 -2.33 16.04 -2.74
C MET A 178 -3.32 17.18 -2.49
N LEU A 179 -4.43 17.21 -3.25
CA LEU A 179 -5.50 18.21 -3.07
C LEU A 179 -6.53 17.79 -2.00
N GLU A 180 -6.45 16.57 -1.51
CA GLU A 180 -7.38 15.97 -0.56
C GLU A 180 -6.61 15.07 0.40
N GLY A 181 -7.02 15.08 1.66
CA GLY A 181 -6.36 14.39 2.75
C GLY A 181 -5.07 15.08 3.20
N ALA A 182 -4.42 14.45 4.16
CA ALA A 182 -3.17 14.96 4.73
C ALA A 182 -2.06 14.97 3.67
N ASP A 183 -1.25 16.04 3.69
CA ASP A 183 -0.03 16.10 2.90
C ASP A 183 0.91 14.93 3.27
N SER A 184 1.68 14.46 2.29
CA SER A 184 2.62 13.34 2.46
C SER A 184 3.62 13.57 3.59
N HIS A 185 3.97 14.83 3.88
CA HIS A 185 4.89 15.22 4.95
C HIS A 185 4.17 15.45 6.29
N ALA A 186 2.84 15.46 6.34
CA ALA A 186 2.11 15.71 7.58
C ALA A 186 2.09 14.50 8.51
N LEU A 187 2.05 13.28 7.96
CA LEU A 187 1.85 12.04 8.71
C LEU A 187 3.17 11.33 9.03
N GLY A 188 3.35 10.97 10.30
CA GLY A 188 4.52 10.24 10.78
C GLY A 188 4.40 8.73 10.59
N THR A 189 5.53 8.04 10.72
CA THR A 189 5.61 6.58 10.79
C THR A 189 6.45 6.16 12.00
N ARG A 190 6.44 4.85 12.31
CA ARG A 190 7.45 4.27 13.21
C ARG A 190 8.86 4.58 12.72
N ILE A 191 9.82 4.58 13.65
CA ILE A 191 11.24 4.50 13.32
C ILE A 191 11.56 3.05 12.89
N VAL A 192 12.31 2.91 11.79
CA VAL A 192 12.73 1.60 11.28
C VAL A 192 13.73 0.94 12.24
N PRO A 193 13.76 -0.40 12.32
CA PRO A 193 14.80 -1.11 13.07
C PRO A 193 16.21 -0.64 12.69
N VAL A 194 17.09 -0.51 13.68
CA VAL A 194 18.52 -0.25 13.43
C VAL A 194 19.20 -1.48 12.83
N TYR A 195 20.14 -1.27 11.93
CA TYR A 195 20.86 -2.29 11.16
C TYR A 195 21.43 -3.42 12.04
N ALA A 196 22.07 -3.05 13.15
CA ALA A 196 22.69 -3.99 14.10
C ALA A 196 21.70 -4.50 15.18
N GLY A 197 20.41 -4.19 15.06
CA GLY A 197 19.39 -4.43 16.07
C GLY A 197 18.82 -5.84 16.04
N ASN A 198 18.32 -6.30 17.21
CA ASN A 198 17.69 -7.61 17.34
C ASN A 198 16.44 -7.78 16.46
N GLU A 199 15.65 -6.72 16.26
CA GLU A 199 14.47 -6.75 15.36
C GLU A 199 14.93 -6.99 13.91
N GLN A 200 15.91 -6.22 13.40
CA GLN A 200 16.48 -6.41 12.06
C GLN A 200 17.03 -7.83 11.85
N GLY A 201 17.71 -8.39 12.86
CA GLY A 201 18.20 -9.77 12.81
C GLY A 201 17.06 -10.80 12.75
N SER A 202 15.96 -10.56 13.45
CA SER A 202 14.79 -11.45 13.40
C SER A 202 14.02 -11.34 12.08
N GLU A 203 13.94 -10.16 11.48
CA GLU A 203 13.29 -9.97 10.18
C GLU A 203 14.06 -10.66 9.06
N MET A 204 15.39 -10.56 9.07
CA MET A 204 16.21 -11.30 8.10
C MET A 204 16.06 -12.82 8.26
N ALA A 205 16.01 -13.33 9.49
CA ALA A 205 15.74 -14.74 9.73
C ALA A 205 14.35 -15.17 9.25
N GLU A 206 13.33 -14.33 9.46
CA GLU A 206 11.97 -14.58 8.96
C GLU A 206 11.94 -14.64 7.43
N ASP A 207 12.57 -13.71 6.72
CA ASP A 207 12.64 -13.71 5.26
C ASP A 207 13.38 -14.94 4.70
N TYR A 208 14.47 -15.38 5.34
CA TYR A 208 15.15 -16.63 4.98
C TYR A 208 14.24 -17.86 5.18
N TRP A 209 13.49 -17.92 6.28
CA TRP A 209 12.57 -19.03 6.52
C TRP A 209 11.37 -19.01 5.56
N MET A 210 10.83 -17.83 5.25
CA MET A 210 9.83 -17.68 4.18
C MET A 210 10.38 -18.18 2.85
N ALA A 211 11.64 -17.86 2.52
CA ALA A 211 12.31 -18.33 1.30
C ALA A 211 12.41 -19.86 1.24
N LEU A 212 12.80 -20.50 2.35
CA LEU A 212 12.88 -21.96 2.45
C LEU A 212 11.51 -22.64 2.35
N ALA A 213 10.47 -22.00 2.90
CA ALA A 213 9.10 -22.50 2.96
C ALA A 213 8.21 -22.09 1.77
N ARG A 214 8.76 -21.43 0.75
CA ARG A 214 7.98 -20.84 -0.37
C ARG A 214 6.98 -21.80 -1.00
N ASP A 215 7.39 -23.05 -1.14
CA ASP A 215 6.67 -24.09 -1.86
C ASP A 215 5.81 -24.99 -0.97
N VAL A 216 5.80 -24.76 0.36
CA VAL A 216 4.96 -25.51 1.31
C VAL A 216 3.53 -24.98 1.22
N ALA A 217 2.56 -25.85 0.95
CA ALA A 217 1.16 -25.45 0.94
C ALA A 217 0.72 -25.02 2.36
N PHE A 218 -0.08 -23.95 2.47
CA PHE A 218 -0.58 -23.48 3.77
C PHE A 218 -1.37 -24.56 4.54
N ALA A 219 -2.01 -25.48 3.82
CA ALA A 219 -2.73 -26.62 4.39
C ALA A 219 -1.79 -27.63 5.09
N ASP A 220 -0.51 -27.66 4.70
CA ASP A 220 0.48 -28.62 5.21
C ASP A 220 1.42 -28.00 6.27
N PHE A 221 1.21 -26.73 6.65
CA PHE A 221 2.10 -26.03 7.60
C PHE A 221 2.24 -26.76 8.94
N GLU A 222 1.17 -27.38 9.44
CA GLU A 222 1.17 -28.07 10.74
C GLU A 222 2.12 -29.28 10.77
N THR A 223 2.32 -29.93 9.63
CA THR A 223 3.09 -31.19 9.52
C THR A 223 4.42 -31.02 8.80
N ASP A 224 4.66 -29.88 8.16
CA ASP A 224 5.87 -29.64 7.39
C ASP A 224 7.11 -29.41 8.29
N PRO A 225 8.22 -30.14 8.05
CA PRO A 225 9.42 -30.02 8.88
C PRO A 225 10.16 -28.69 8.72
N THR A 226 10.05 -28.01 7.58
CA THR A 226 10.62 -26.66 7.36
C THR A 226 9.89 -25.65 8.23
N ILE A 227 8.56 -25.74 8.28
CA ILE A 227 7.74 -24.90 9.16
C ILE A 227 8.04 -25.17 10.63
N ALA A 228 8.15 -26.44 11.04
CA ALA A 228 8.53 -26.79 12.41
C ALA A 228 9.90 -26.19 12.81
N ALA A 229 10.89 -26.23 11.90
CA ALA A 229 12.20 -25.63 12.13
C ALA A 229 12.14 -24.10 12.22
N ALA A 230 11.37 -23.45 11.33
CA ALA A 230 11.16 -22.01 11.35
C ALA A 230 10.48 -21.55 12.65
N VAL A 231 9.46 -22.28 13.11
CA VAL A 231 8.77 -22.03 14.38
C VAL A 231 9.76 -22.08 15.55
N ALA A 232 10.57 -23.13 15.63
CA ALA A 232 11.55 -23.31 16.70
C ALA A 232 12.60 -22.19 16.70
N ASP A 233 13.12 -21.81 15.54
CA ASP A 233 14.13 -20.77 15.40
C ASP A 233 13.58 -19.38 15.73
N LEU A 234 12.49 -18.96 15.07
CA LEU A 234 11.87 -17.63 15.25
C LEU A 234 11.33 -17.41 16.67
N SER A 235 10.84 -18.47 17.33
CA SER A 235 10.44 -18.40 18.75
C SER A 235 11.58 -17.93 19.67
N ALA A 236 12.83 -18.22 19.31
CA ALA A 236 14.02 -17.90 20.09
C ALA A 236 14.66 -16.55 19.71
N PHE A 237 14.08 -15.78 18.77
CA PHE A 237 14.57 -14.45 18.45
C PHE A 237 14.01 -13.39 19.42
N PRO A 238 14.87 -12.64 20.15
CA PRO A 238 14.41 -11.62 21.09
C PRO A 238 13.71 -10.44 20.38
N GLY A 239 14.08 -10.18 19.12
CA GLY A 239 13.51 -9.11 18.30
C GLY A 239 12.27 -9.48 17.50
N TYR A 240 11.79 -10.74 17.54
CA TYR A 240 10.66 -11.16 16.70
C TYR A 240 9.36 -10.44 17.12
N THR A 241 8.78 -9.71 16.16
CA THR A 241 7.58 -8.86 16.33
C THR A 241 6.31 -9.45 15.74
N GLY A 242 6.37 -10.63 15.11
CA GLY A 242 5.18 -11.33 14.64
C GLY A 242 4.34 -11.94 15.77
N PRO A 243 3.22 -12.61 15.42
CA PRO A 243 2.34 -13.30 16.37
C PRO A 243 3.09 -14.23 17.35
N LYS A 244 2.69 -14.20 18.63
CA LYS A 244 3.20 -15.09 19.68
C LYS A 244 2.04 -15.81 20.40
N PRO A 245 2.21 -17.09 20.80
CA PRO A 245 3.37 -17.96 20.53
C PRO A 245 3.55 -18.21 19.02
N VAL A 246 4.79 -18.39 18.58
CA VAL A 246 5.06 -18.78 17.19
C VAL A 246 4.69 -20.26 17.08
N THR A 247 3.76 -20.57 16.19
CA THR A 247 3.27 -21.93 15.90
C THR A 247 3.02 -22.04 14.41
N PRO A 248 2.82 -23.25 13.86
CA PRO A 248 2.47 -23.37 12.44
C PRO A 248 1.21 -22.57 12.05
N ALA A 249 0.26 -22.41 12.98
CA ALA A 249 -0.95 -21.62 12.75
C ALA A 249 -0.72 -20.09 12.74
N THR A 250 0.35 -19.60 13.36
CA THR A 250 0.59 -18.15 13.56
C THR A 250 1.83 -17.62 12.82
N ILE A 251 2.75 -18.49 12.42
CA ILE A 251 3.97 -18.13 11.70
C ILE A 251 3.63 -17.42 10.38
N PHE A 252 4.45 -16.42 10.03
CA PHE A 252 4.31 -15.63 8.80
C PHE A 252 3.00 -14.85 8.64
N ARG A 253 2.08 -14.85 9.61
CA ARG A 253 0.85 -14.05 9.58
C ARG A 253 1.04 -12.63 10.11
N GLY A 254 0.04 -11.77 9.91
CA GLY A 254 -0.10 -10.52 10.65
C GLY A 254 -0.70 -10.77 12.05
N ASP A 255 -0.90 -9.69 12.81
CA ASP A 255 -1.51 -9.74 14.15
C ASP A 255 -2.53 -8.62 14.40
N THR A 256 -3.13 -8.10 13.32
CA THR A 256 -4.30 -7.20 13.36
C THR A 256 -5.54 -7.93 13.86
N PRO A 257 -6.59 -7.23 14.31
CA PRO A 257 -7.84 -7.85 14.74
C PRO A 257 -8.37 -8.87 13.72
N ALA A 258 -8.65 -10.08 14.20
CA ALA A 258 -9.14 -11.24 13.43
C ALA A 258 -8.22 -11.80 12.31
N ASP A 259 -6.98 -11.32 12.17
CA ASP A 259 -6.01 -11.79 11.15
C ASP A 259 -5.69 -13.29 11.26
N LEU A 260 -5.65 -13.78 12.51
CA LEU A 260 -5.32 -15.16 12.84
C LEU A 260 -6.52 -16.13 12.74
N ASN A 261 -7.72 -15.63 12.45
CA ASN A 261 -8.91 -16.47 12.39
C ASN A 261 -8.97 -17.20 11.05
N GLY A 262 -9.15 -18.53 11.07
CA GLY A 262 -9.34 -19.33 9.86
C GLY A 262 -8.11 -19.47 8.96
N PRO A 263 -8.29 -19.67 7.64
CA PRO A 263 -7.20 -19.92 6.71
C PRO A 263 -6.21 -18.75 6.63
N TYR A 264 -4.99 -19.03 6.14
CA TYR A 264 -3.92 -18.04 6.00
C TYR A 264 -4.31 -16.91 5.02
N ILE A 265 -4.96 -17.27 3.91
CA ILE A 265 -5.35 -16.35 2.85
C ILE A 265 -6.76 -15.82 3.09
N SER A 266 -6.94 -14.53 2.85
CA SER A 266 -8.22 -13.84 2.87
C SER A 266 -9.17 -14.39 1.82
N GLN A 267 -10.45 -14.49 2.16
CA GLN A 267 -11.52 -14.84 1.23
C GLN A 267 -11.53 -13.95 -0.01
N PHE A 268 -11.10 -12.69 0.09
CA PHE A 268 -11.06 -11.76 -1.05
C PHE A 268 -9.96 -12.07 -2.08
N LEU A 269 -9.06 -13.03 -1.79
CA LEU A 269 -8.07 -13.56 -2.73
C LEU A 269 -8.45 -14.93 -3.32
N TRP A 270 -9.58 -15.51 -2.90
CA TRP A 270 -10.05 -16.81 -3.40
C TRP A 270 -11.45 -16.76 -4.00
N GLN A 271 -12.36 -15.97 -3.43
CA GLN A 271 -13.73 -15.91 -3.93
C GLN A 271 -13.79 -15.34 -5.34
N ASN A 272 -14.71 -15.90 -6.14
CA ASN A 272 -14.98 -15.43 -7.48
C ASN A 272 -15.31 -13.93 -7.47
N LEU A 273 -14.71 -13.20 -8.41
CA LEU A 273 -14.81 -11.76 -8.53
C LEU A 273 -15.87 -11.38 -9.57
N PRO A 274 -17.01 -10.79 -9.15
CA PRO A 274 -17.98 -10.25 -10.10
C PRO A 274 -17.42 -8.97 -10.73
N TYR A 275 -17.25 -8.96 -12.04
CA TYR A 275 -16.67 -7.85 -12.80
C TYR A 275 -17.65 -7.35 -13.86
N GLY A 276 -18.66 -6.61 -13.40
CA GLY A 276 -19.76 -6.15 -14.25
C GLY A 276 -20.58 -7.32 -14.80
N ALA A 277 -20.55 -7.51 -16.11
CA ALA A 277 -21.26 -8.60 -16.79
C ALA A 277 -20.46 -9.91 -16.85
N MET A 278 -19.30 -9.97 -16.21
CA MET A 278 -18.39 -11.12 -16.21
C MET A 278 -18.11 -11.59 -14.77
N VAL A 279 -17.55 -12.80 -14.66
CA VAL A 279 -17.00 -13.31 -13.42
C VAL A 279 -15.55 -13.72 -13.69
N LEU A 280 -14.63 -13.26 -12.84
CA LEU A 280 -13.24 -13.65 -12.87
C LEU A 280 -12.98 -14.66 -11.75
N HIS A 281 -12.27 -15.74 -12.09
CA HIS A 281 -11.81 -16.74 -11.14
C HIS A 281 -10.40 -16.37 -10.66
N GLN A 282 -10.13 -16.50 -9.36
CA GLN A 282 -8.89 -16.05 -8.71
C GLN A 282 -7.73 -17.06 -8.88
N GLN A 283 -7.68 -17.78 -10.00
CA GLN A 283 -6.50 -18.57 -10.36
C GLN A 283 -5.48 -17.65 -11.04
N ILE A 284 -4.24 -17.64 -10.55
CA ILE A 284 -3.17 -16.79 -11.05
C ILE A 284 -2.14 -17.57 -11.85
N ASN A 285 -1.47 -16.86 -12.75
CA ASN A 285 -0.23 -17.34 -13.35
C ASN A 285 0.88 -17.22 -12.30
N THR A 286 1.21 -18.34 -11.68
CA THR A 286 2.27 -18.44 -10.67
C THR A 286 3.58 -18.96 -11.28
N ASN A 287 4.63 -19.05 -10.48
CA ASN A 287 5.91 -19.62 -10.85
C ASN A 287 5.99 -21.10 -10.44
N ILE A 288 6.79 -21.89 -11.16
CA ILE A 288 7.05 -23.29 -10.78
C ILE A 288 7.73 -23.37 -9.41
N ALA A 289 7.54 -24.51 -8.73
CA ALA A 289 8.20 -24.75 -7.45
C ALA A 289 9.72 -24.75 -7.59
N GLY A 290 10.42 -24.13 -6.62
CA GLY A 290 11.88 -24.00 -6.63
C GLY A 290 12.46 -22.95 -7.59
N ASP A 291 11.65 -22.13 -8.27
CA ASP A 291 12.12 -20.99 -9.08
C ASP A 291 12.63 -19.83 -8.20
N ASP A 292 13.78 -20.02 -7.55
CA ASP A 292 14.43 -19.03 -6.70
C ASP A 292 15.66 -18.43 -7.41
N HIS A 293 15.83 -17.11 -7.28
CA HIS A 293 16.81 -16.32 -8.01
C HIS A 293 17.83 -15.64 -7.08
N MET A 294 18.84 -14.98 -7.65
CA MET A 294 19.92 -14.28 -6.92
C MET A 294 20.65 -15.15 -5.88
N THR A 295 20.78 -16.45 -6.16
CA THR A 295 21.45 -17.42 -5.27
C THR A 295 22.97 -17.46 -5.43
N THR A 296 23.51 -16.88 -6.51
CA THR A 296 24.95 -16.73 -6.76
C THR A 296 25.41 -15.30 -6.49
N TYR A 297 26.66 -15.15 -6.02
CA TYR A 297 27.21 -13.84 -5.68
C TYR A 297 27.34 -12.90 -6.87
N SER A 298 27.74 -13.44 -8.04
CA SER A 298 27.85 -12.64 -9.27
C SER A 298 26.49 -12.12 -9.74
N GLU A 299 25.45 -12.95 -9.70
CA GLU A 299 24.10 -12.50 -10.05
C GLU A 299 23.59 -11.47 -9.05
N TRP A 300 23.77 -11.72 -7.75
CA TRP A 300 23.40 -10.76 -6.71
C TRP A 300 24.05 -9.40 -6.93
N LEU A 301 25.37 -9.34 -7.16
CA LEU A 301 26.09 -8.09 -7.37
C LEU A 301 25.67 -7.39 -8.67
N ASN A 302 25.38 -8.14 -9.75
CA ASN A 302 24.83 -7.60 -10.98
C ASN A 302 23.48 -6.91 -10.73
N ILE A 303 22.58 -7.58 -10.02
CA ILE A 303 21.27 -7.01 -9.65
C ILE A 303 21.41 -5.79 -8.74
N GLN A 304 22.33 -5.81 -7.77
CA GLN A 304 22.60 -4.63 -6.92
C GLN A 304 23.07 -3.43 -7.76
N ASN A 305 23.90 -3.68 -8.77
CA ASN A 305 24.34 -2.66 -9.74
C ASN A 305 23.27 -2.25 -10.75
N GLY A 306 22.05 -2.82 -10.72
CA GLY A 306 20.99 -2.48 -11.67
C GLY A 306 21.21 -3.05 -13.08
N VAL A 307 21.98 -4.12 -13.19
CA VAL A 307 22.05 -4.93 -14.41
C VAL A 307 20.78 -5.80 -14.50
N PRO A 308 20.18 -5.98 -15.69
CA PRO A 308 19.04 -6.89 -15.86
C PRO A 308 19.38 -8.32 -15.42
N PRO A 309 18.39 -9.10 -14.92
CA PRO A 309 18.64 -10.47 -14.49
C PRO A 309 19.09 -11.34 -15.65
N SER A 310 19.94 -12.33 -15.36
CA SER A 310 20.44 -13.29 -16.36
C SER A 310 19.38 -14.32 -16.79
N SER A 311 18.30 -14.46 -16.03
CA SER A 311 17.15 -15.32 -16.33
C SER A 311 15.83 -14.62 -16.01
N ALA A 312 14.74 -15.13 -16.56
CA ALA A 312 13.39 -14.73 -16.16
C ALA A 312 12.79 -15.77 -15.20
N ASN A 313 11.76 -15.38 -14.46
CA ASN A 313 10.92 -16.33 -13.73
C ASN A 313 10.32 -17.40 -14.64
N GLN A 314 10.24 -18.63 -14.13
CA GLN A 314 9.65 -19.76 -14.85
C GLN A 314 8.18 -19.93 -14.42
N LEU A 315 7.27 -19.60 -15.33
CA LEU A 315 5.83 -19.71 -15.08
C LEU A 315 5.36 -21.18 -15.00
N ASP A 316 4.46 -21.46 -14.06
CA ASP A 316 3.67 -22.68 -14.09
C ASP A 316 2.69 -22.61 -15.27
N SER A 317 2.71 -23.64 -16.11
CA SER A 317 1.76 -23.79 -17.23
C SER A 317 0.29 -23.87 -16.80
N THR A 318 0.03 -24.20 -15.53
CA THR A 318 -1.30 -24.33 -14.96
C THR A 318 -1.57 -23.19 -13.98
N PRO A 319 -2.57 -22.32 -14.24
CA PRO A 319 -3.00 -21.33 -13.26
C PRO A 319 -3.50 -21.99 -11.97
N ARG A 320 -3.20 -21.39 -10.82
CA ARG A 320 -3.54 -21.93 -9.49
C ARG A 320 -4.16 -20.89 -8.58
N TYR A 321 -5.04 -21.31 -7.69
CA TYR A 321 -5.39 -20.52 -6.51
C TYR A 321 -4.16 -20.41 -5.60
N ILE A 322 -4.03 -19.28 -4.92
CA ILE A 322 -2.93 -19.05 -3.97
C ILE A 322 -2.97 -20.14 -2.89
N ARG A 323 -1.98 -21.04 -2.88
CA ARG A 323 -1.91 -22.14 -1.91
C ARG A 323 -0.66 -22.12 -1.04
N ASN A 324 0.35 -21.35 -1.42
CA ASN A 324 1.62 -21.23 -0.71
C ASN A 324 2.19 -19.81 -0.83
N LEU A 325 3.36 -19.60 -0.23
CA LEU A 325 4.04 -18.31 -0.23
C LEU A 325 4.58 -17.90 -1.61
N ARG A 326 4.95 -18.85 -2.49
CA ARG A 326 5.35 -18.56 -3.87
C ARG A 326 4.21 -18.00 -4.70
N ASP A 327 3.02 -18.57 -4.57
CA ASP A 327 1.82 -18.07 -5.24
C ASP A 327 1.46 -16.67 -4.74
N LEU A 328 1.54 -16.45 -3.44
CA LEU A 328 1.28 -15.12 -2.87
C LEU A 328 2.31 -14.09 -3.34
N ALA A 329 3.59 -14.48 -3.43
CA ALA A 329 4.66 -13.66 -4.00
C ALA A 329 4.42 -13.35 -5.49
N ALA A 330 3.95 -14.32 -6.28
CA ALA A 330 3.63 -14.13 -7.69
C ALA A 330 2.43 -13.18 -7.89
N TRP A 331 1.41 -13.28 -7.02
CA TRP A 331 0.26 -12.36 -7.04
C TRP A 331 0.73 -10.91 -6.89
N VAL A 332 1.50 -10.63 -5.84
CA VAL A 332 1.99 -9.27 -5.53
C VAL A 332 3.15 -8.81 -6.43
N HIS A 333 3.59 -9.64 -7.37
CA HIS A 333 4.58 -9.26 -8.39
C HIS A 333 3.90 -8.54 -9.56
N THR A 334 2.67 -8.94 -9.88
CA THR A 334 1.98 -8.54 -11.12
C THR A 334 0.71 -7.73 -10.88
N ASP A 335 0.31 -7.56 -9.62
CA ASP A 335 -0.88 -6.81 -9.26
C ASP A 335 -0.81 -5.34 -9.67
N HIS A 336 -1.97 -4.78 -10.03
CA HIS A 336 -2.10 -3.35 -10.20
C HIS A 336 -2.20 -2.67 -8.81
N PRO A 337 -1.75 -1.41 -8.67
CA PRO A 337 -1.57 -0.75 -7.36
C PRO A 337 -2.74 -0.84 -6.36
N TYR A 338 -3.99 -0.86 -6.81
CA TYR A 338 -5.16 -0.97 -5.93
C TYR A 338 -6.04 -2.19 -6.23
N GLU A 339 -5.51 -3.17 -6.96
CA GLU A 339 -6.25 -4.36 -7.42
C GLU A 339 -6.86 -5.15 -6.27
N ALA A 340 -6.11 -5.38 -5.19
CA ALA A 340 -6.60 -6.10 -4.01
C ALA A 340 -7.85 -5.42 -3.41
N GLY A 341 -7.78 -4.10 -3.24
CA GLY A 341 -8.88 -3.29 -2.70
C GLY A 341 -10.09 -3.26 -3.61
N LEU A 342 -9.87 -3.09 -4.91
CA LEU A 342 -10.93 -3.12 -5.92
C LEU A 342 -11.64 -4.48 -5.95
N ASN A 343 -10.87 -5.57 -5.96
CA ASN A 343 -11.41 -6.92 -6.00
C ASN A 343 -12.25 -7.21 -4.75
N ALA A 344 -11.77 -6.82 -3.57
CA ALA A 344 -12.54 -6.93 -2.33
C ALA A 344 -13.84 -6.11 -2.38
N ALA A 345 -13.80 -4.87 -2.89
CA ALA A 345 -14.99 -4.03 -3.05
C ALA A 345 -16.04 -4.70 -3.94
N LEU A 346 -15.63 -5.24 -5.08
CA LEU A 346 -16.52 -5.89 -6.05
C LEU A 346 -17.08 -7.21 -5.52
N ILE A 347 -16.29 -7.99 -4.78
CA ILE A 347 -16.74 -9.21 -4.10
C ILE A 347 -17.79 -8.86 -3.03
N LEU A 348 -17.54 -7.85 -2.19
CA LEU A 348 -18.48 -7.37 -1.16
C LEU A 348 -19.80 -6.90 -1.78
N LEU A 349 -19.74 -6.12 -2.86
CA LEU A 349 -20.92 -5.69 -3.61
C LEU A 349 -21.68 -6.88 -4.20
N GLY A 350 -20.97 -7.84 -4.78
CA GLY A 350 -21.56 -9.03 -5.40
C GLY A 350 -22.27 -9.95 -4.42
N MET A 351 -21.71 -10.12 -3.21
CA MET A 351 -22.38 -10.87 -2.13
C MET A 351 -23.46 -10.07 -1.40
N LYS A 352 -23.69 -8.82 -1.82
CA LYS A 352 -24.64 -7.88 -1.17
C LYS A 352 -24.34 -7.71 0.32
N ALA A 353 -23.05 -7.61 0.67
CA ALA A 353 -22.66 -7.23 2.02
C ALA A 353 -23.33 -5.89 2.37
N PRO A 354 -23.95 -5.78 3.56
CA PRO A 354 -24.60 -4.54 3.97
C PRO A 354 -23.58 -3.41 4.08
N PHE A 355 -24.01 -2.20 3.71
CA PHE A 355 -23.24 -1.00 4.01
C PHE A 355 -23.26 -0.72 5.52
N ASP A 356 -22.30 0.08 5.97
CA ASP A 356 -22.22 0.51 7.37
C ASP A 356 -23.53 1.17 7.84
N ALA A 357 -23.86 1.02 9.14
CA ALA A 357 -25.10 1.52 9.72
C ALA A 357 -25.24 3.05 9.65
N ASN A 358 -24.13 3.79 9.53
CA ASN A 358 -24.16 5.25 9.32
C ASN A 358 -24.43 5.63 7.86
N ASN A 359 -24.57 4.69 6.93
CA ASN A 359 -25.01 5.00 5.57
C ASN A 359 -26.42 5.62 5.63
N PRO A 360 -26.59 6.87 5.15
CA PRO A 360 -27.83 7.63 5.34
C PRO A 360 -29.02 7.00 4.61
N TYR A 361 -28.79 6.12 3.64
CA TYR A 361 -29.85 5.49 2.85
C TYR A 361 -30.46 4.23 3.48
N GLY A 362 -29.87 3.69 4.55
CA GLY A 362 -30.35 2.43 5.16
C GLY A 362 -31.79 2.48 5.67
N GLY A 363 -32.26 3.65 6.12
CA GLY A 363 -33.61 3.87 6.64
C GLY A 363 -34.56 4.63 5.71
N LEU A 364 -34.10 5.06 4.53
CA LEU A 364 -34.89 5.90 3.63
C LEU A 364 -35.76 5.07 2.69
N THR A 365 -37.02 5.47 2.52
CA THR A 365 -38.01 4.74 1.68
C THR A 365 -38.22 5.34 0.30
N LYS A 366 -37.69 6.54 0.05
CA LYS A 366 -37.92 7.31 -1.20
C LYS A 366 -36.66 7.50 -2.05
N GLN A 367 -35.49 7.12 -1.54
CA GLN A 367 -34.19 7.39 -2.15
C GLN A 367 -33.23 6.23 -1.88
N SER A 368 -32.20 6.09 -2.71
CA SER A 368 -31.15 5.09 -2.59
C SER A 368 -29.78 5.69 -2.89
N GLY A 369 -28.73 5.15 -2.27
CA GLY A 369 -27.35 5.54 -2.56
C GLY A 369 -26.89 5.07 -3.93
N PHE A 370 -26.08 5.89 -4.60
CA PHE A 370 -25.41 5.53 -5.85
C PHE A 370 -24.17 6.41 -6.03
N ALA A 371 -24.36 7.64 -6.54
CA ALA A 371 -23.27 8.61 -6.73
C ALA A 371 -22.61 8.99 -5.40
N SER A 372 -23.40 9.10 -4.34
CA SER A 372 -22.99 9.17 -2.94
C SER A 372 -23.49 7.92 -2.22
N PHE A 373 -22.71 7.48 -1.22
CA PHE A 373 -23.02 6.35 -0.35
C PHE A 373 -23.52 5.06 -1.06
N GLY A 374 -23.08 4.82 -2.30
CA GLY A 374 -23.38 3.62 -3.07
C GLY A 374 -22.20 3.16 -3.91
N THR A 375 -22.45 2.30 -4.91
CA THR A 375 -21.40 1.58 -5.65
C THR A 375 -20.34 2.46 -6.30
N PRO A 376 -20.67 3.48 -7.13
CA PRO A 376 -19.66 4.40 -7.67
C PRO A 376 -18.77 5.05 -6.60
N HIS A 377 -19.36 5.41 -5.46
CA HIS A 377 -18.65 6.12 -4.40
C HIS A 377 -17.55 5.27 -3.76
N ILE A 378 -17.83 4.02 -3.39
CA ILE A 378 -16.80 3.17 -2.75
C ILE A 378 -15.68 2.81 -3.73
N LEU A 379 -15.98 2.63 -5.02
CA LEU A 379 -14.96 2.34 -6.02
C LEU A 379 -14.01 3.54 -6.23
N ASP A 380 -14.55 4.77 -6.27
CA ASP A 380 -13.74 5.99 -6.30
C ASP A 380 -12.93 6.17 -5.02
N LEU A 381 -13.53 5.95 -3.85
CA LEU A 381 -12.90 6.12 -2.55
C LEU A 381 -11.68 5.19 -2.39
N VAL A 382 -11.80 3.90 -2.76
CA VAL A 382 -10.67 2.96 -2.73
C VAL A 382 -9.53 3.48 -3.60
N GLY A 383 -9.80 3.85 -4.86
CA GLY A 383 -8.78 4.37 -5.76
C GLY A 383 -8.11 5.66 -5.27
N GLY A 384 -8.91 6.62 -4.82
CA GLY A 384 -8.45 7.93 -4.33
C GLY A 384 -7.55 7.82 -3.10
N THR A 385 -7.98 7.03 -2.10
CA THR A 385 -7.18 6.79 -0.89
C THR A 385 -5.87 6.06 -1.18
N CYS A 386 -5.87 5.09 -2.10
CA CYS A 386 -4.67 4.37 -2.52
C CYS A 386 -3.65 5.30 -3.19
N ALA A 387 -4.10 6.19 -4.09
CA ALA A 387 -3.23 7.16 -4.75
C ALA A 387 -2.55 8.12 -3.74
N ALA A 388 -3.31 8.62 -2.76
CA ALA A 388 -2.78 9.46 -1.69
C ALA A 388 -1.77 8.69 -0.81
N ALA A 389 -2.08 7.44 -0.45
CA ALA A 389 -1.22 6.61 0.39
C ALA A 389 0.13 6.32 -0.27
N LEU A 390 0.17 6.18 -1.59
CA LEU A 390 1.40 5.97 -2.34
C LEU A 390 2.34 7.18 -2.26
N CYS A 391 1.80 8.41 -2.32
CA CYS A 391 2.60 9.63 -2.17
C CYS A 391 3.22 9.72 -0.77
N GLY A 392 2.45 9.42 0.28
CA GLY A 392 2.97 9.31 1.66
C GLY A 392 4.07 8.26 1.78
N GLY A 393 3.88 7.08 1.18
CA GLY A 393 4.90 6.03 1.15
C GLY A 393 6.20 6.46 0.45
N TRP A 394 6.10 7.19 -0.67
CA TRP A 394 7.28 7.66 -1.42
C TRP A 394 8.06 8.74 -0.66
N PHE A 395 7.37 9.64 0.05
CA PHE A 395 8.01 10.58 0.95
C PHE A 395 8.86 9.85 2.01
N GLN A 396 8.28 8.88 2.70
CA GLN A 396 8.97 8.12 3.74
C GLN A 396 10.13 7.28 3.18
N LYS A 397 9.97 6.70 1.98
CA LYS A 397 11.03 5.95 1.28
C LYS A 397 12.24 6.83 0.99
N TRP A 398 12.03 7.93 0.27
CA TRP A 398 13.11 8.67 -0.37
C TRP A 398 13.66 9.80 0.50
N LEU A 399 12.82 10.55 1.19
CA LEU A 399 13.25 11.73 1.95
C LEU A 399 13.57 11.43 3.42
N VAL A 400 13.00 10.36 3.99
CA VAL A 400 13.17 10.04 5.42
C VAL A 400 14.10 8.85 5.67
N HIS A 401 13.69 7.63 5.29
CA HIS A 401 14.32 6.42 5.84
C HIS A 401 15.41 5.82 4.97
N ARG A 402 15.22 5.83 3.64
CA ARG A 402 16.13 5.22 2.66
C ARG A 402 16.65 3.83 3.08
N ARG A 403 15.78 3.03 3.72
CA ARG A 403 16.16 1.75 4.34
C ARG A 403 16.63 0.72 3.31
N VAL A 404 17.73 0.02 3.62
CA VAL A 404 18.25 -1.13 2.86
C VAL A 404 17.18 -2.23 2.66
N ARG A 405 17.23 -2.90 1.49
CA ARG A 405 16.36 -4.04 1.13
C ARG A 405 16.91 -5.35 1.72
N PRO A 406 16.06 -6.39 1.88
CA PRO A 406 16.52 -7.70 2.38
C PRO A 406 17.66 -8.31 1.59
N GLU A 407 17.59 -8.28 0.26
CA GLU A 407 18.64 -8.82 -0.61
C GLU A 407 20.02 -8.15 -0.43
N ALA A 408 20.06 -6.85 -0.16
CA ALA A 408 21.31 -6.12 0.05
C ALA A 408 21.90 -6.42 1.44
N TYR A 409 21.04 -6.45 2.47
CA TYR A 409 21.44 -6.87 3.82
C TYR A 409 21.96 -8.31 3.84
N ALA A 410 21.32 -9.23 3.10
CA ALA A 410 21.76 -10.62 2.96
C ALA A 410 23.12 -10.75 2.25
N GLY A 411 23.44 -9.81 1.34
CA GLY A 411 24.79 -9.68 0.79
C GLY A 411 25.85 -9.39 1.86
N ASN A 412 25.53 -8.51 2.82
CA ASN A 412 26.39 -8.25 3.97
C ASN A 412 26.50 -9.48 4.88
N VAL A 413 25.41 -10.23 5.09
CA VAL A 413 25.45 -11.52 5.80
C VAL A 413 26.41 -12.49 5.10
N HIS A 414 26.28 -12.66 3.79
CA HIS A 414 27.16 -13.52 3.00
C HIS A 414 28.63 -13.14 3.15
N ASN A 415 28.95 -11.87 2.93
CA ASN A 415 30.30 -11.35 3.03
C ASN A 415 30.88 -11.48 4.45
N HIS A 416 30.07 -11.30 5.50
CA HIS A 416 30.50 -11.49 6.88
C HIS A 416 30.83 -12.96 7.17
N VAL A 417 29.91 -13.87 6.83
CA VAL A 417 30.04 -15.30 7.15
C VAL A 417 31.16 -15.97 6.35
N THR A 418 31.42 -15.52 5.11
CA THR A 418 32.53 -16.01 4.28
C THR A 418 33.88 -15.37 4.60
N GLY A 419 33.91 -14.34 5.46
CA GLY A 419 35.12 -13.63 5.84
C GLY A 419 35.63 -12.62 4.80
N ALA A 420 34.84 -12.29 3.78
CA ALA A 420 35.18 -11.27 2.78
C ALA A 420 35.16 -9.84 3.35
N ALA A 421 34.30 -9.57 4.33
CA ALA A 421 34.22 -8.31 5.06
C ALA A 421 33.68 -8.54 6.47
N GLN A 422 33.62 -7.49 7.30
CA GLN A 422 33.09 -7.55 8.66
C GLN A 422 32.01 -6.50 8.87
N TYR A 423 30.77 -6.95 8.99
CA TYR A 423 29.61 -6.09 9.28
C TYR A 423 29.08 -6.27 10.70
N PRO A 424 28.49 -5.22 11.33
CA PRO A 424 27.94 -5.28 12.68
C PRO A 424 26.57 -5.97 12.69
N LEU A 425 26.54 -7.26 12.34
CA LEU A 425 25.32 -8.06 12.25
C LEU A 425 24.91 -8.59 13.63
N PRO A 426 23.60 -8.76 13.91
CA PRO A 426 23.12 -9.29 15.18
C PRO A 426 23.63 -10.71 15.44
N ALA A 427 24.24 -10.94 16.61
CA ALA A 427 24.81 -12.25 16.97
C ALA A 427 23.80 -13.40 16.87
N ARG A 428 22.53 -13.16 17.24
CA ARG A 428 21.46 -14.18 17.16
C ARG A 428 21.14 -14.61 15.72
N LEU A 429 21.28 -13.71 14.74
CA LEU A 429 21.15 -14.06 13.32
C LEU A 429 22.32 -14.93 12.88
N LEU A 430 23.56 -14.56 13.25
CA LEU A 430 24.77 -15.30 12.90
C LEU A 430 24.81 -16.71 13.49
N SER A 431 24.14 -16.93 14.63
CA SER A 431 24.00 -18.24 15.26
C SER A 431 22.73 -19.00 14.86
N SER A 432 21.91 -18.48 13.94
CA SER A 432 20.66 -19.12 13.55
C SER A 432 20.92 -20.35 12.66
N PRO A 433 20.19 -21.47 12.88
CA PRO A 433 20.22 -22.62 11.98
C PRO A 433 19.75 -22.30 10.55
N VAL A 434 19.03 -21.19 10.34
CA VAL A 434 18.55 -20.79 9.01
C VAL A 434 19.68 -20.55 8.03
N LEU A 435 20.83 -20.01 8.49
CA LEU A 435 21.97 -19.75 7.61
C LEU A 435 22.54 -21.05 7.06
N SER A 436 22.64 -22.09 7.89
CA SER A 436 23.05 -23.42 7.45
C SER A 436 22.03 -24.06 6.50
N ALA A 437 20.73 -23.85 6.74
CA ALA A 437 19.67 -24.38 5.87
C ALA A 437 19.68 -23.72 4.49
N VAL A 438 19.84 -22.40 4.43
CA VAL A 438 19.96 -21.62 3.18
C VAL A 438 21.22 -22.04 2.42
N PHE A 439 22.37 -22.09 3.09
CA PHE A 439 23.60 -22.56 2.46
C PHE A 439 23.49 -23.99 1.95
N GLY A 440 22.88 -24.89 2.72
CA GLY A 440 22.67 -26.28 2.33
C GLY A 440 21.79 -26.44 1.08
N LYS A 441 20.78 -25.58 0.90
CA LYS A 441 19.87 -25.62 -0.26
C LYS A 441 20.43 -24.88 -1.49
N PHE A 442 21.08 -23.73 -1.30
CA PHE A 442 21.42 -22.80 -2.38
C PHE A 442 22.92 -22.57 -2.60
N GLY A 443 23.79 -23.10 -1.73
CA GLY A 443 25.25 -22.98 -1.86
C GLY A 443 25.81 -21.60 -1.51
N SER A 444 25.00 -20.71 -0.94
CA SER A 444 25.42 -19.37 -0.49
C SER A 444 24.59 -18.94 0.71
N TYR A 445 25.02 -17.90 1.43
CA TYR A 445 24.24 -17.25 2.49
C TYR A 445 23.42 -16.05 1.97
N LEU A 446 23.28 -15.90 0.65
CA LEU A 446 22.42 -14.86 0.08
C LEU A 446 20.96 -15.21 0.35
N LEU A 447 20.09 -14.19 0.38
CA LEU A 447 18.65 -14.43 0.37
C LEU A 447 18.28 -14.93 -1.03
N PRO A 448 17.68 -16.12 -1.19
CA PRO A 448 17.11 -16.51 -2.47
C PRO A 448 15.86 -15.65 -2.70
N LEU A 449 15.69 -15.03 -3.86
CA LEU A 449 14.55 -14.16 -4.18
C LEU A 449 13.50 -14.91 -5.00
N ALA A 450 12.21 -14.58 -4.85
CA ALA A 450 11.16 -15.16 -5.68
C ALA A 450 11.08 -14.54 -7.09
N HIS A 451 11.75 -13.40 -7.32
CA HIS A 451 11.73 -12.65 -8.57
C HIS A 451 13.16 -12.50 -9.08
N ALA A 452 13.35 -12.67 -10.39
CA ALA A 452 14.67 -12.68 -10.99
C ALA A 452 15.41 -11.34 -10.80
N GLU A 453 14.68 -10.24 -10.90
CA GLU A 453 15.19 -8.88 -10.72
C GLU A 453 15.31 -8.44 -9.25
N GLY A 454 14.85 -9.27 -8.30
CA GLY A 454 14.79 -8.94 -6.88
C GLY A 454 13.79 -7.83 -6.56
N GLY A 455 14.12 -6.98 -5.59
CA GLY A 455 13.29 -5.87 -5.14
C GLY A 455 13.31 -4.69 -6.11
N PRO A 456 12.20 -3.95 -6.25
CA PRO A 456 12.18 -2.73 -7.07
C PRO A 456 13.25 -1.71 -6.64
N SER A 457 13.74 -0.91 -7.61
CA SER A 457 14.76 0.14 -7.42
C SER A 457 14.22 1.38 -6.69
N HIS A 458 13.66 1.17 -5.51
CA HIS A 458 13.32 2.18 -4.50
C HIS A 458 13.54 1.61 -3.09
N PRO A 459 13.71 2.48 -2.06
CA PRO A 459 13.95 2.06 -0.68
C PRO A 459 12.91 1.10 -0.11
N SER A 460 13.30 0.36 0.93
CA SER A 460 12.47 -0.69 1.52
C SER A 460 11.29 -0.12 2.31
N PHE A 461 11.54 0.78 3.26
CA PHE A 461 10.51 1.24 4.18
C PHE A 461 9.77 2.50 3.71
N PRO A 462 8.43 2.58 3.89
CA PRO A 462 7.50 1.48 4.17
C PRO A 462 7.24 0.66 2.90
N ALA A 463 6.62 -0.51 2.99
CA ALA A 463 6.21 -1.24 1.78
C ALA A 463 5.10 -0.47 1.04
N GLY A 464 5.27 -0.22 -0.26
CA GLY A 464 4.30 0.54 -1.07
C GLY A 464 2.95 -0.20 -1.18
N HIS A 465 3.01 -1.49 -1.51
CA HIS A 465 1.87 -2.41 -1.47
C HIS A 465 1.11 -2.40 -0.13
N ALA A 466 1.83 -2.28 0.99
CA ALA A 466 1.20 -2.19 2.30
C ALA A 466 0.51 -0.83 2.53
N CYS A 467 1.06 0.27 2.02
CA CYS A 467 0.38 1.57 2.05
C CYS A 467 -0.97 1.51 1.30
N LEU A 468 -0.95 0.91 0.11
CA LEU A 468 -2.15 0.73 -0.72
C LEU A 468 -3.18 -0.16 -0.02
N ALA A 469 -2.76 -1.32 0.48
CA ALA A 469 -3.66 -2.26 1.13
C ALA A 469 -4.23 -1.72 2.46
N GLY A 470 -3.44 -0.96 3.22
CA GLY A 470 -3.90 -0.29 4.44
C GLY A 470 -4.97 0.75 4.15
N ALA A 471 -4.76 1.58 3.12
CA ALA A 471 -5.72 2.59 2.69
C ALA A 471 -7.02 1.95 2.16
N ALA A 472 -6.91 0.94 1.31
CA ALA A 472 -8.06 0.21 0.79
C ALA A 472 -8.88 -0.46 1.89
N ALA A 473 -8.22 -1.13 2.85
CA ALA A 473 -8.91 -1.76 3.98
C ALA A 473 -9.65 -0.72 4.84
N ALA A 474 -9.03 0.43 5.12
CA ALA A 474 -9.67 1.51 5.86
C ALA A 474 -10.91 2.08 5.12
N ALA A 475 -10.79 2.33 3.81
CA ALA A 475 -11.89 2.79 2.97
C ALA A 475 -13.06 1.78 2.94
N LEU A 476 -12.77 0.48 2.84
CA LEU A 476 -13.78 -0.57 2.80
C LEU A 476 -14.45 -0.78 4.17
N LYS A 477 -13.68 -0.80 5.27
CA LYS A 477 -14.21 -0.87 6.64
C LYS A 477 -15.09 0.34 6.97
N ALA A 478 -14.75 1.52 6.44
CA ALA A 478 -15.55 2.73 6.59
C ALA A 478 -16.91 2.70 5.87
N PHE A 479 -17.09 1.80 4.90
CA PHE A 479 -18.22 1.81 3.97
C PHE A 479 -19.15 0.61 4.13
N PHE A 480 -18.61 -0.54 4.51
CA PHE A 480 -19.34 -1.79 4.71
C PHE A 480 -19.47 -2.13 6.20
N ASP A 481 -20.52 -2.88 6.55
CA ASP A 481 -20.67 -3.46 7.88
C ASP A 481 -19.57 -4.51 8.12
N GLU A 482 -18.58 -4.15 8.92
CA GLU A 482 -17.44 -5.00 9.27
C GLU A 482 -17.85 -6.31 9.96
N SER A 483 -19.02 -6.35 10.60
CA SER A 483 -19.50 -7.52 11.34
C SER A 483 -20.19 -8.54 10.45
N PHE A 484 -20.49 -8.20 9.20
CA PHE A 484 -21.12 -9.10 8.25
C PHE A 484 -20.28 -10.37 8.07
N VAL A 485 -20.93 -11.53 8.23
CA VAL A 485 -20.28 -12.84 8.10
C VAL A 485 -20.14 -13.19 6.62
N ILE A 486 -18.92 -13.55 6.20
CA ILE A 486 -18.64 -13.97 4.84
C ILE A 486 -19.40 -15.27 4.55
N PRO A 487 -20.30 -15.29 3.55
CA PRO A 487 -21.02 -16.50 3.19
C PRO A 487 -20.12 -17.49 2.43
N ASN A 488 -20.32 -18.79 2.66
CA ASN A 488 -19.65 -19.89 1.97
C ASN A 488 -18.12 -19.71 1.87
N PRO A 489 -17.42 -19.50 3.00
CA PRO A 489 -15.97 -19.34 2.99
C PRO A 489 -15.29 -20.61 2.45
N VAL A 490 -14.13 -20.43 1.82
CA VAL A 490 -13.39 -21.48 1.11
C VAL A 490 -11.91 -21.47 1.49
N GLN A 491 -11.20 -22.53 1.10
CA GLN A 491 -9.75 -22.60 1.11
C GLN A 491 -9.24 -23.36 -0.11
N ALA A 492 -8.05 -23.03 -0.60
CA ALA A 492 -7.42 -23.76 -1.70
C ALA A 492 -7.04 -25.19 -1.28
N SER A 493 -7.21 -26.15 -2.20
CA SER A 493 -6.58 -27.47 -2.07
C SER A 493 -5.04 -27.34 -2.08
N PRO A 494 -4.28 -28.30 -1.52
CA PRO A 494 -2.81 -28.24 -1.52
C PRO A 494 -2.20 -28.09 -2.92
N ASP A 495 -2.86 -28.61 -3.96
CA ASP A 495 -2.45 -28.47 -5.36
C ASP A 495 -2.86 -27.12 -6.00
N GLY A 496 -3.72 -26.33 -5.35
CA GLY A 496 -4.22 -25.04 -5.83
C GLY A 496 -5.15 -25.13 -7.03
N LEU A 497 -5.62 -26.32 -7.39
CA LEU A 497 -6.48 -26.53 -8.56
C LEU A 497 -7.97 -26.35 -8.25
N SER A 498 -8.33 -26.38 -6.96
CA SER A 498 -9.71 -26.27 -6.52
C SER A 498 -9.83 -25.47 -5.22
N LEU A 499 -11.05 -24.99 -4.97
CA LEU A 499 -11.46 -24.43 -3.69
C LEU A 499 -12.36 -25.44 -2.99
N VAL A 500 -12.09 -25.70 -1.71
CA VAL A 500 -12.91 -26.54 -0.85
C VAL A 500 -13.59 -25.69 0.23
N PRO A 501 -14.77 -26.09 0.76
CA PRO A 501 -15.43 -25.36 1.83
C PRO A 501 -14.54 -25.21 3.07
N TYR A 502 -14.63 -24.07 3.74
CA TYR A 502 -14.06 -23.84 5.07
C TYR A 502 -15.17 -24.02 6.12
N ASP A 503 -15.03 -25.05 6.96
CA ASP A 503 -16.04 -25.43 7.98
C ASP A 503 -15.71 -24.91 9.40
N GLY A 504 -14.77 -23.97 9.52
CA GLY A 504 -14.38 -23.40 10.81
C GLY A 504 -15.27 -22.24 11.30
N PRO A 505 -14.85 -21.52 12.36
CA PRO A 505 -15.62 -20.40 12.89
C PRO A 505 -15.94 -19.31 11.85
N PRO A 506 -17.05 -18.56 12.01
CA PRO A 506 -17.42 -17.48 11.10
C PRO A 506 -16.30 -16.47 10.87
N LEU A 507 -16.08 -16.11 9.60
CA LEU A 507 -15.17 -15.05 9.18
C LEU A 507 -15.99 -13.79 8.89
N THR A 508 -15.52 -12.62 9.35
CA THR A 508 -16.24 -11.35 9.14
C THR A 508 -15.57 -10.49 8.08
N VAL A 509 -16.32 -9.56 7.49
CA VAL A 509 -15.79 -8.58 6.52
C VAL A 509 -14.59 -7.83 7.08
N GLY A 510 -14.68 -7.27 8.29
CA GLY A 510 -13.58 -6.53 8.90
C GLY A 510 -12.33 -7.39 9.12
N GLY A 511 -12.52 -8.66 9.53
CA GLY A 511 -11.42 -9.61 9.71
C GLY A 511 -10.75 -9.99 8.41
N GLU A 512 -11.53 -10.31 7.36
CA GLU A 512 -10.98 -10.69 6.06
C GLU A 512 -10.36 -9.51 5.31
N LEU A 513 -10.79 -8.26 5.56
CA LEU A 513 -10.14 -7.06 5.04
C LEU A 513 -8.78 -6.80 5.72
N ASN A 514 -8.71 -6.98 7.04
CA ASN A 514 -7.43 -6.92 7.76
C ASN A 514 -6.47 -8.01 7.25
N LYS A 515 -6.98 -9.24 7.10
CA LYS A 515 -6.22 -10.38 6.56
C LYS A 515 -5.76 -10.16 5.13
N LEU A 516 -6.60 -9.59 4.27
CA LEU A 516 -6.21 -9.21 2.91
C LEU A 516 -5.02 -8.26 2.96
N ALA A 517 -5.09 -7.21 3.78
CA ALA A 517 -4.04 -6.23 3.89
C ALA A 517 -2.73 -6.84 4.41
N ALA A 518 -2.82 -7.74 5.40
CA ALA A 518 -1.69 -8.53 5.85
C ALA A 518 -1.14 -9.43 4.73
N ASN A 519 -1.98 -10.17 4.00
CA ASN A 519 -1.53 -11.06 2.91
C ASN A 519 -0.76 -10.28 1.83
N ILE A 520 -1.25 -9.11 1.41
CA ILE A 520 -0.54 -8.27 0.43
C ILE A 520 0.82 -7.83 0.96
N ALA A 521 0.90 -7.41 2.23
CA ALA A 521 2.16 -7.05 2.83
C ALA A 521 3.12 -8.26 2.96
N ARG A 522 2.64 -9.39 3.49
CA ARG A 522 3.43 -10.62 3.70
C ARG A 522 3.86 -11.27 2.39
N GLY A 523 3.11 -11.11 1.30
CA GLY A 523 3.51 -11.58 -0.02
C GLY A 523 4.82 -10.96 -0.51
N ARG A 524 5.05 -9.68 -0.19
CA ARG A 524 6.31 -9.00 -0.54
C ARG A 524 7.48 -9.49 0.31
N ASP A 525 7.24 -9.81 1.57
CA ASP A 525 8.24 -10.43 2.46
C ASP A 525 8.57 -11.85 1.98
N ALA A 526 7.56 -12.63 1.59
CA ALA A 526 7.73 -13.96 0.98
C ALA A 526 8.53 -13.93 -0.33
N ALA A 527 8.38 -12.84 -1.10
CA ALA A 527 9.22 -12.59 -2.28
C ALA A 527 10.68 -12.27 -1.93
N GLY A 528 10.96 -11.90 -0.68
CA GLY A 528 12.26 -11.50 -0.17
C GLY A 528 12.59 -10.02 -0.41
N VAL A 529 11.59 -9.18 -0.66
CA VAL A 529 11.82 -7.78 -1.06
C VAL A 529 11.46 -6.76 0.02
N HIS A 530 10.75 -7.15 1.07
CA HIS A 530 10.37 -6.27 2.18
C HIS A 530 10.54 -6.95 3.54
N TRP A 531 10.64 -6.12 4.57
CA TRP A 531 10.70 -6.54 5.97
C TRP A 531 9.31 -6.54 6.62
N ARG A 532 9.14 -7.29 7.71
CA ARG A 532 7.91 -7.25 8.52
C ARG A 532 7.51 -5.83 8.94
N SER A 533 8.45 -5.06 9.43
CA SER A 533 8.23 -3.67 9.83
C SER A 533 7.91 -2.74 8.66
N ASP A 534 8.36 -3.03 7.43
CA ASP A 534 7.95 -2.29 6.23
C ASP A 534 6.46 -2.49 5.95
N GLY A 535 5.99 -3.73 6.05
CA GLY A 535 4.58 -4.08 5.90
C GLY A 535 3.72 -3.41 6.97
N ILE A 536 4.07 -3.56 8.25
CA ILE A 536 3.32 -2.95 9.37
C ILE A 536 3.30 -1.41 9.24
N GLY A 537 4.45 -0.80 8.99
CA GLY A 537 4.55 0.66 8.83
C GLY A 537 3.73 1.17 7.65
N GLY A 538 3.74 0.45 6.53
CA GLY A 538 2.93 0.80 5.36
C GLY A 538 1.43 0.70 5.63
N LEU A 539 0.96 -0.38 6.25
CA LEU A 539 -0.46 -0.57 6.59
C LEU A 539 -0.99 0.58 7.48
N LEU A 540 -0.22 0.97 8.49
CA LEU A 540 -0.58 2.07 9.39
C LEU A 540 -0.58 3.43 8.69
N LEU A 541 0.41 3.70 7.83
CA LEU A 541 0.45 4.93 7.05
C LEU A 541 -0.73 5.01 6.08
N GLY A 542 -1.05 3.92 5.40
CA GLY A 542 -2.20 3.82 4.51
C GLY A 542 -3.53 4.07 5.22
N GLU A 543 -3.73 3.47 6.39
CA GLU A 543 -4.92 3.71 7.23
C GLU A 543 -5.03 5.19 7.62
N ALA A 544 -3.94 5.81 8.09
CA ALA A 544 -3.93 7.22 8.49
C ALA A 544 -4.25 8.17 7.32
N VAL A 545 -3.69 7.91 6.13
CA VAL A 545 -4.00 8.69 4.92
C VAL A 545 -5.47 8.55 4.53
N ALA A 546 -6.01 7.33 4.53
CA ALA A 546 -7.41 7.10 4.20
C ALA A 546 -8.36 7.80 5.19
N ILE A 547 -8.04 7.80 6.49
CA ILE A 547 -8.79 8.53 7.52
C ILE A 547 -8.79 10.04 7.23
N ALA A 548 -7.66 10.61 6.81
CA ALA A 548 -7.59 12.03 6.46
C ALA A 548 -8.44 12.36 5.22
N VAL A 549 -8.38 11.53 4.17
CA VAL A 549 -9.24 11.68 2.98
C VAL A 549 -10.72 11.58 3.35
N LEU A 550 -11.12 10.60 4.18
CA LEU A 550 -12.50 10.43 4.64
C LEU A 550 -13.01 11.67 5.41
N ARG A 551 -12.14 12.30 6.21
CA ARG A 551 -12.46 13.52 6.96
C ARG A 551 -12.77 14.69 6.04
N ASP A 552 -11.92 14.92 5.04
CA ASP A 552 -12.15 15.97 4.04
C ASP A 552 -13.44 15.73 3.25
N ARG A 553 -13.69 14.48 2.87
CA ARG A 553 -14.89 14.11 2.11
C ARG A 553 -16.18 14.27 2.89
N ARG A 554 -16.18 13.99 4.20
CA ARG A 554 -17.37 14.08 5.05
C ARG A 554 -18.11 15.40 4.89
N ALA A 555 -17.38 16.52 4.82
CA ALA A 555 -17.98 17.86 4.74
C ALA A 555 -18.63 18.16 3.37
N ASN A 556 -18.50 17.29 2.38
CA ASN A 556 -18.97 17.51 1.02
C ASN A 556 -20.39 16.98 0.76
N TYR A 557 -20.92 16.13 1.64
CA TYR A 557 -22.23 15.50 1.48
C TYR A 557 -23.39 16.41 1.92
N SER A 558 -24.54 16.20 1.30
CA SER A 558 -25.79 16.93 1.59
C SER A 558 -26.75 16.16 2.49
N GLU A 559 -26.57 14.85 2.52
CA GLU A 559 -27.29 13.88 3.31
C GLU A 559 -27.00 14.09 4.80
N ASP A 560 -27.99 13.76 5.64
CA ASP A 560 -27.79 13.74 7.10
C ASP A 560 -26.90 12.55 7.47
N PHE A 561 -25.60 12.80 7.50
CA PHE A 561 -24.56 11.80 7.64
C PHE A 561 -23.76 12.04 8.92
N THR A 562 -23.85 11.10 9.86
CA THR A 562 -23.22 11.19 11.18
C THR A 562 -21.70 11.10 11.08
N GLY A 563 -21.17 10.29 10.15
CA GLY A 563 -19.75 10.11 9.92
C GLY A 563 -19.39 8.71 9.46
N PHE A 564 -18.17 8.53 8.95
CA PHE A 564 -17.67 7.21 8.56
C PHE A 564 -17.22 6.46 9.83
N SER A 565 -17.69 5.23 10.03
CA SER A 565 -17.27 4.40 11.17
C SER A 565 -16.35 3.28 10.69
N LEU A 566 -15.20 3.09 11.35
CA LEU A 566 -14.33 1.95 11.08
C LEU A 566 -13.56 1.50 12.32
N THR A 567 -13.22 0.22 12.37
CA THR A 567 -12.30 -0.37 13.34
C THR A 567 -10.88 -0.37 12.79
N ARG A 568 -9.99 0.34 13.47
CA ARG A 568 -8.59 0.48 13.07
C ARG A 568 -7.80 -0.80 13.25
N PHE A 569 -6.62 -0.86 12.63
CA PHE A 569 -5.68 -1.97 12.79
C PHE A 569 -5.20 -2.16 14.24
N ASP A 570 -5.30 -1.15 15.10
CA ASP A 570 -5.02 -1.27 16.54
C ASP A 570 -6.20 -1.83 17.36
N GLY A 571 -7.36 -2.05 16.73
CA GLY A 571 -8.59 -2.56 17.33
C GLY A 571 -9.53 -1.49 17.87
N LYS A 572 -9.22 -0.20 17.77
CA LYS A 572 -10.14 0.87 18.20
C LYS A 572 -11.10 1.26 17.08
N THR A 573 -12.37 1.35 17.41
CA THR A 573 -13.39 1.92 16.52
C THR A 573 -13.39 3.43 16.62
N ILE A 574 -13.43 4.11 15.47
CA ILE A 574 -13.55 5.56 15.36
C ILE A 574 -14.75 5.92 14.49
N THR A 575 -15.29 7.12 14.69
CA THR A 575 -16.24 7.75 13.75
C THR A 575 -15.70 9.11 13.35
N ILE A 576 -15.52 9.32 12.05
CA ILE A 576 -14.90 10.50 11.43
C ILE A 576 -15.97 11.55 11.10
#